data_AF-A0A248JU50-F1
#
_entry.id   AF-A0A248JU50-F1
#
_cell.length_a   1.000
_cell.length_b   1.000
_cell.length_c   1.000
_cell.angle_alpha   90.00
_cell.angle_beta   90.00
_cell.angle_gamma   90.00
#
_symmetry.space_group_name_H-M   'P 1'
#
loop_
_entity.id
_entity.type
_entity.pdbx_description
1 polymer ?
#
loop_
_entity_poly.entity_id
_entity_poly.type
_entity_poly.pdbx_seq_one_letter_code
_entity_poly.pdbx_strand_id
1 'polypeptide(L)'
;MNRVEHDNTRLASVTQAIWALVDKLAPRRIYMTASSSDEPGSFDWDFFIVLDNDASRRLWDGTFAENVLSGLGIRSQVTVAGVDDFRSALQVPHSLAAQVVEEGHLVFASRQHQHQEPPAHRLSA
;
A
#
# COMPACT_ATOMS: atom_id res chain seq x y z
N MET A 1 16.28 10.10 28.20
CA MET A 1 16.04 9.65 26.82
C MET A 1 14.76 10.32 26.34
N ASN A 2 14.85 11.25 25.39
CA ASN A 2 13.74 12.14 25.04
C ASN A 2 12.74 11.45 24.11
N ARG A 3 11.44 11.62 24.37
CA ARG A 3 10.32 11.16 23.54
C ARG A 3 10.48 11.52 22.05
N VAL A 4 11.08 12.68 21.78
CA VAL A 4 11.38 13.20 20.45
C VAL A 4 12.38 12.35 19.65
N GLU A 5 13.34 11.70 20.32
CA GLU A 5 14.32 10.82 19.63
C GLU A 5 13.70 9.48 19.22
N HIS A 6 12.74 8.98 20.01
CA HIS A 6 11.96 7.78 19.65
C HIS A 6 11.06 8.04 18.44
N ASP A 7 10.39 9.20 18.38
CA ASP A 7 9.53 9.57 17.25
C ASP A 7 10.32 9.75 15.94
N ASN A 8 11.48 10.42 15.99
CA ASN A 8 12.33 10.60 14.81
C ASN A 8 12.91 9.28 14.27
N THR A 9 13.29 8.36 15.18
CA THR A 9 13.80 7.04 14.78
C THR A 9 12.69 6.20 14.14
N ARG A 10 11.47 6.26 14.67
CA ARG A 10 10.30 5.55 14.11
C ARG A 10 9.93 6.04 12.71
N LEU A 11 9.90 7.36 12.49
CA LEU A 11 9.60 7.94 11.18
C LEU A 11 10.65 7.57 10.12
N ALA A 12 11.93 7.52 10.51
CA ALA A 12 13.00 7.06 9.64
C ALA A 12 12.82 5.59 9.24
N SER A 13 12.46 4.72 10.18
CA SER A 13 12.21 3.29 9.90
C SER A 13 11.00 3.07 8.99
N VAL A 14 9.90 3.81 9.19
CA VAL A 14 8.71 3.71 8.32
C VAL A 14 9.03 4.20 6.91
N THR A 15 9.76 5.31 6.79
CA THR A 15 10.17 5.83 5.48
C THR A 15 11.06 4.82 4.74
N GLN A 16 12.01 4.19 5.44
CA GLN A 16 12.84 3.14 4.87
C GLN A 16 12.02 1.93 4.42
N ALA A 17 11.01 1.53 5.20
CA ALA A 17 10.10 0.45 4.87
C ALA A 17 9.33 0.73 3.57
N ILE A 18 8.74 1.93 3.46
CA ILE A 18 8.01 2.36 2.27
C ILE A 18 8.91 2.28 1.04
N TRP A 19 10.14 2.81 1.11
CA TRP A 19 11.05 2.78 -0.03
C TRP A 19 11.55 1.38 -0.39
N ALA A 20 11.76 0.51 0.60
CA ALA A 20 12.11 -0.89 0.34
C ALA A 20 10.96 -1.62 -0.38
N LEU A 21 9.71 -1.38 0.04
CA LEU A 21 8.53 -1.92 -0.65
C LEU A 21 8.42 -1.36 -2.07
N VAL A 22 8.65 -0.06 -2.26
CA VAL A 22 8.61 0.58 -3.59
C VAL A 22 9.65 -0.04 -4.53
N ASP A 23 10.89 -0.19 -4.08
CA ASP A 23 11.99 -0.76 -4.86
C ASP A 23 11.72 -2.23 -5.26
N LYS A 24 11.13 -3.02 -4.37
CA LYS A 24 10.98 -4.46 -4.56
C LYS A 24 9.67 -4.88 -5.21
N LEU A 25 8.60 -4.11 -5.02
CA LEU A 25 7.27 -4.47 -5.51
C LEU A 25 6.80 -3.60 -6.68
N ALA A 26 7.41 -2.43 -6.92
CA ALA A 26 6.93 -1.44 -7.87
C ALA A 26 5.41 -1.16 -7.75
N PRO A 27 4.90 -0.83 -6.55
CA PRO A 27 3.47 -0.73 -6.32
C PRO A 27 2.86 0.49 -6.99
N ARG A 28 1.56 0.41 -7.25
CA ARG A 28 0.75 1.58 -7.65
C ARG A 28 0.44 2.47 -6.47
N ARG A 29 0.06 1.87 -5.34
CA ARG A 29 -0.29 2.57 -4.10
C ARG A 29 0.15 1.76 -2.89
N ILE A 30 0.50 2.46 -1.82
CA ILE A 30 0.69 1.87 -0.50
C ILE A 30 -0.10 2.70 0.50
N TYR A 31 -0.93 2.02 1.27
CA TYR A 31 -1.65 2.58 2.41
C TYR A 31 -1.11 1.96 3.70
N MET A 32 -1.07 2.77 4.75
CA MET A 32 -0.84 2.34 6.13
C MET A 32 -2.15 2.45 6.90
N THR A 33 -2.54 1.39 7.60
CA THR A 33 -3.68 1.38 8.51
C THR A 33 -3.21 1.11 9.92
N ALA A 34 -3.95 1.54 10.93
CA ALA A 34 -3.67 1.13 12.31
C ALA A 34 -3.70 -0.40 12.38
N SER A 35 -2.73 -1.00 13.08
CA SER A 35 -2.74 -2.45 13.22
C SER A 35 -3.94 -2.90 14.03
N SER A 36 -4.68 -3.90 13.54
CA SER A 36 -5.80 -4.48 14.28
C SER A 36 -5.39 -5.55 15.30
N SER A 37 -4.09 -5.79 15.45
CA SER A 37 -3.58 -6.83 16.36
C SER A 37 -3.45 -6.26 17.78
N ASP A 38 -4.20 -6.85 18.71
CA ASP A 38 -4.08 -6.62 20.15
C ASP A 38 -2.83 -7.31 20.77
N GLU A 39 -1.95 -7.90 19.95
CA GLU A 39 -0.77 -8.57 20.47
C GLU A 39 0.27 -7.58 21.03
N PRO A 40 0.76 -7.80 22.26
CA PRO A 40 1.82 -6.99 22.84
C PRO A 40 3.11 -7.13 22.02
N GLY A 41 3.52 -6.05 21.37
CA GLY A 41 4.68 -6.01 20.47
C GLY A 41 4.33 -6.05 18.98
N SER A 42 3.04 -6.03 18.62
CA SER A 42 2.59 -5.67 17.28
C SER A 42 3.03 -4.23 16.97
N PHE A 43 3.46 -3.97 15.73
CA PHE A 43 3.74 -2.60 15.31
C PHE A 43 2.42 -1.85 15.21
N ASP A 44 2.48 -0.52 15.35
CA ASP A 44 1.30 0.35 15.30
C ASP A 44 0.57 0.32 13.92
N TRP A 45 1.13 -0.34 12.87
CA TRP A 45 0.65 -0.22 11.49
C TRP A 45 0.68 -1.52 10.67
N ASP A 46 -0.37 -1.72 9.87
CA ASP A 46 -0.50 -2.71 8.80
C ASP A 46 -0.43 -2.02 7.42
N PHE A 47 -0.07 -2.77 6.37
CA PHE A 47 0.05 -2.23 5.01
C PHE A 47 -0.95 -2.83 4.05
N PHE A 48 -1.57 -1.97 3.24
CA PHE A 48 -2.36 -2.38 2.08
C PHE A 48 -1.66 -1.89 0.80
N ILE A 49 -1.25 -2.83 -0.05
CA ILE A 49 -0.45 -2.56 -1.24
C ILE A 49 -1.28 -2.85 -2.49
N VAL A 50 -1.35 -1.88 -3.40
CA VAL A 50 -1.98 -2.05 -4.70
C VAL A 50 -0.88 -2.21 -5.75
N LEU A 51 -0.93 -3.29 -6.52
CA LEU A 51 -0.02 -3.59 -7.62
C LEU A 51 -0.72 -3.45 -8.98
N ASP A 52 0.05 -3.38 -10.07
CA ASP A 52 -0.52 -3.61 -11.40
C ASP A 52 -0.97 -5.07 -11.54
N ASN A 53 -2.00 -5.31 -12.35
CA ASN A 53 -2.57 -6.66 -12.49
C ASN A 53 -1.64 -7.65 -13.20
N ASP A 54 -0.59 -7.15 -13.89
CA ASP A 54 0.45 -7.95 -14.53
C ASP A 54 1.65 -8.23 -13.62
N ALA A 55 1.61 -7.76 -12.36
CA ALA A 55 2.64 -8.05 -11.38
C ALA A 55 2.83 -9.55 -11.17
N SER A 56 4.08 -9.97 -10.93
CA SER A 56 4.43 -11.37 -10.70
C SER A 56 3.58 -12.00 -9.60
N ARG A 57 3.01 -13.19 -9.85
CA ARG A 57 2.11 -13.91 -8.91
C ARG A 57 2.70 -14.10 -7.51
N ARG A 58 4.03 -14.16 -7.39
CA ARG A 58 4.73 -14.27 -6.09
C ARG A 58 4.57 -13.05 -5.19
N LEU A 59 4.12 -11.92 -5.73
CA LEU A 59 3.91 -10.68 -4.98
C LEU A 59 2.49 -10.57 -4.39
N TRP A 60 1.56 -11.42 -4.83
CA TRP A 60 0.13 -11.28 -4.55
C TRP A 60 -0.29 -11.84 -3.19
N ASP A 61 0.47 -12.77 -2.62
CA ASP A 61 0.16 -13.37 -1.32
C ASP A 61 0.63 -12.52 -0.13
N GLY A 62 1.30 -11.38 -0.38
CA GLY A 62 1.83 -10.50 0.66
C GLY A 62 3.09 -11.03 1.37
N THR A 63 3.38 -12.34 1.32
CA THR A 63 4.50 -12.96 2.04
C THR A 63 5.84 -12.38 1.61
N PHE A 64 6.00 -12.03 0.32
CA PHE A 64 7.21 -11.37 -0.14
C PHE A 64 7.39 -9.98 0.50
N ALA A 65 6.32 -9.18 0.60
CA ALA A 65 6.34 -7.87 1.24
C ALA A 65 6.63 -7.98 2.74
N GLU A 66 6.00 -8.93 3.43
CA GLU A 66 6.24 -9.22 4.84
C GLU A 66 7.70 -9.59 5.08
N ASN A 67 8.31 -10.39 4.20
CA ASN A 67 9.73 -10.74 4.30
C ASN A 67 10.64 -9.51 4.09
N VAL A 68 10.29 -8.60 3.19
CA VAL A 68 11.02 -7.32 3.01
C VAL A 68 10.97 -6.50 4.30
N LEU A 69 9.78 -6.37 4.91
CA LEU A 69 9.60 -5.63 6.17
C LEU A 69 10.32 -6.31 7.34
N SER A 70 10.21 -7.63 7.45
CA SER A 70 10.86 -8.44 8.50
C SER A 70 12.39 -8.33 8.42
N GLY A 71 12.95 -8.26 7.21
CA GLY A 71 14.39 -7.99 7.00
C GLY A 71 14.86 -6.62 7.52
N LEU A 72 13.93 -5.68 7.70
CA LEU A 72 14.17 -4.38 8.34
C LEU A 72 13.80 -4.38 9.84
N GLY A 73 13.45 -5.54 10.39
CA GLY A 73 12.99 -5.68 11.77
C GLY A 73 11.55 -5.19 12.00
N ILE A 74 10.76 -4.98 10.94
CA ILE A 74 9.38 -4.50 11.01
C ILE A 74 8.44 -5.68 10.88
N ARG A 75 7.60 -5.89 11.89
CA ARG A 75 6.53 -6.90 11.87
C ARG A 75 5.23 -6.19 11.54
N SER A 76 4.56 -6.59 10.47
CA SER A 76 3.35 -5.95 10.00
C SER A 76 2.57 -6.93 9.15
N GLN A 77 1.25 -6.87 9.16
CA GLN A 77 0.45 -7.61 8.20
C GLN A 77 0.43 -6.87 6.88
N VAL A 78 0.50 -7.62 5.77
CA VAL A 78 0.41 -7.05 4.43
C VAL A 78 -0.75 -7.66 3.67
N THR A 79 -1.67 -6.80 3.23
CA THR A 79 -2.69 -7.17 2.24
C THR A 79 -2.27 -6.62 0.88
N VAL A 80 -2.37 -7.44 -0.16
CA VAL A 80 -2.05 -7.05 -1.55
C VAL A 80 -3.28 -7.19 -2.43
N ALA A 81 -3.50 -6.22 -3.32
CA ALA A 81 -4.56 -6.26 -4.33
C ALA A 81 -4.04 -5.80 -5.71
N GLY A 82 -4.61 -6.36 -6.77
CA GLY A 82 -4.47 -5.81 -8.11
C GLY A 82 -5.27 -4.51 -8.26
N VAL A 83 -4.85 -3.63 -9.17
CA VAL A 83 -5.50 -2.33 -9.38
C VAL A 83 -6.97 -2.46 -9.81
N ASP A 84 -7.32 -3.48 -10.60
CA ASP A 84 -8.71 -3.64 -11.06
C ASP A 84 -9.61 -4.22 -9.96
N ASP A 85 -9.10 -5.16 -9.18
CA ASP A 85 -9.79 -5.70 -8.02
C ASP A 85 -9.99 -4.62 -6.96
N PHE A 86 -8.95 -3.82 -6.70
CA PHE A 86 -9.02 -2.68 -5.80
C PHE A 86 -10.09 -1.68 -6.26
N ARG A 87 -10.10 -1.28 -7.53
CA ARG A 87 -11.12 -0.36 -8.10
C ARG A 87 -12.53 -0.92 -8.01
N SER A 88 -12.69 -2.21 -8.27
CA SER A 88 -13.99 -2.89 -8.18
C SER A 88 -14.47 -2.93 -6.74
N ALA A 89 -13.58 -3.26 -5.80
CA ALA A 89 -13.89 -3.28 -4.37
C ALA A 89 -14.25 -1.90 -3.83
N LEU A 90 -13.70 -0.80 -4.37
CA LEU A 90 -14.10 0.56 -3.98
C LEU A 90 -15.57 0.88 -4.30
N GLN A 91 -16.21 0.18 -5.25
CA GLN A 91 -17.64 0.35 -5.55
C GLN A 91 -18.54 -0.40 -4.56
N VAL A 92 -17.97 -1.27 -3.72
CA VAL A 92 -18.69 -2.04 -2.71
C VAL A 92 -18.57 -1.32 -1.36
N PRO A 93 -19.68 -0.82 -0.80
CA PRO A 93 -19.66 -0.18 0.51
C PRO A 93 -19.09 -1.12 1.59
N HIS A 94 -18.29 -0.57 2.50
CA HIS A 94 -17.64 -1.30 3.60
C HIS A 94 -16.67 -2.43 3.18
N SER A 95 -16.23 -2.45 1.91
CA SER A 95 -15.11 -3.32 1.54
C SER A 95 -13.82 -2.87 2.23
N LEU A 96 -12.87 -3.78 2.37
CA LEU A 96 -11.55 -3.44 2.93
C LEU A 96 -10.88 -2.31 2.12
N ALA A 97 -11.02 -2.32 0.79
CA ALA A 97 -10.50 -1.24 -0.05
C ALA A 97 -11.15 0.12 0.25
N ALA A 98 -12.47 0.15 0.48
CA ALA A 98 -13.19 1.36 0.85
C ALA A 98 -12.76 1.87 2.24
N GLN A 99 -12.67 0.97 3.23
CA GLN A 99 -12.20 1.29 4.59
C GLN A 99 -10.77 1.82 4.58
N VAL A 100 -9.85 1.18 3.85
CA VAL A 100 -8.46 1.63 3.73
C VAL A 100 -8.34 3.01 3.10
N VAL A 101 -9.22 3.36 2.15
CA VAL A 101 -9.24 4.70 1.55
C VAL A 101 -9.83 5.75 2.48
N GLU A 102 -10.82 5.38 3.29
CA GLU A 102 -11.50 6.28 4.22
C GLU A 102 -10.68 6.54 5.49
N GLU A 103 -10.11 5.48 6.06
CA GLU A 103 -9.49 5.48 7.40
C GLU A 103 -7.96 5.37 7.34
N GLY A 104 -7.42 4.84 6.24
CA GLY A 104 -5.99 4.62 6.08
C GLY A 104 -5.22 5.85 5.62
N HIS A 105 -3.90 5.80 5.78
CA HIS A 105 -2.97 6.82 5.33
C HIS A 105 -2.33 6.40 4.01
N LEU A 106 -2.61 7.12 2.93
CA LEU A 106 -1.89 6.94 1.66
C LEU A 106 -0.45 7.46 1.82
N VAL A 107 0.52 6.54 1.81
CA VAL A 107 1.94 6.87 2.00
C VAL A 107 2.76 6.80 0.72
N PHE A 108 2.23 6.14 -0.32
CA PHE A 108 2.83 6.15 -1.65
C PHE A 108 1.78 6.04 -2.76
N ALA A 109 1.99 6.79 -3.84
CA ALA A 109 1.22 6.66 -5.08
C ALA A 109 2.14 6.91 -6.29
N SER A 110 2.23 5.93 -7.18
CA SER A 110 2.97 6.07 -8.44
C SER A 110 2.25 7.05 -9.39
N ARG A 111 3.01 7.86 -10.14
CA ARG A 111 2.45 8.90 -11.02
C ARG A 111 1.96 8.41 -12.40
N GLN A 112 1.94 7.11 -12.70
CA GLN A 112 1.75 6.67 -14.09
C GLN A 112 0.33 6.20 -14.43
N HIS A 113 -0.16 6.73 -15.55
CA HIS A 113 -1.41 6.48 -16.30
C HIS A 113 -2.73 7.06 -15.74
N GLN A 114 -2.85 8.39 -15.82
CA GLN A 114 -4.04 8.97 -16.45
C GLN A 114 -4.07 8.50 -17.91
N HIS A 115 -4.78 7.41 -18.22
CA HIS A 115 -5.14 7.14 -19.61
C HIS A 115 -6.15 8.23 -19.98
N GLN A 116 -5.67 9.27 -20.69
CA GLN A 116 -6.54 10.21 -21.38
C GLN A 116 -7.49 9.39 -22.25
N GLU A 117 -8.79 9.66 -22.14
CA GLU A 117 -9.76 9.20 -23.14
C GLU A 117 -9.28 9.62 -24.53
N PRO A 118 -9.36 8.75 -25.56
CA PRO A 118 -9.06 9.16 -26.91
C PRO A 118 -10.02 10.30 -27.29
N PRO A 119 -9.54 11.37 -27.96
CA PRO A 119 -10.42 12.43 -28.39
C PRO A 119 -11.48 11.81 -29.31
N ALA A 120 -12.75 11.96 -28.92
CA ALA A 120 -13.89 11.53 -29.73
C ALA A 120 -13.69 12.08 -31.15
N HIS A 121 -13.52 11.17 -32.11
CA HIS A 121 -13.54 11.47 -33.53
C HIS A 121 -14.80 12.32 -33.81
N ARG A 122 -14.62 13.63 -34.04
CA ARG A 122 -15.63 14.40 -34.76
C ARG A 122 -15.69 13.84 -36.17
N LEU A 123 -16.64 12.94 -36.41
CA LEU A 123 -17.21 12.74 -37.72
C LEU A 123 -17.92 14.04 -38.11
N SER A 124 -17.25 14.85 -38.92
CA SER A 124 -17.92 15.89 -39.69
C SER A 124 -18.53 15.25 -40.93
N ALA A 125 -19.85 15.20 -40.96
CA ALA A 125 -20.63 15.17 -42.19
C ALA A 125 -20.60 16.54 -42.88
#